data_AF-A0A4R3XNE4-F1
#
_entry.id   AF-A0A4R3XNE4-F1
#
_cell.length_a   1.000
_cell.length_b   1.000
_cell.length_c   1.000
_cell.angle_alpha   90.00
_cell.angle_beta   90.00
_cell.angle_gamma   90.00
#
_symmetry.space_group_name_H-M   'P 1'
#
loop_
_entity.id
_entity.type
_entity.pdbx_description
1 polymer ?
#
loop_
_entity_poly.entity_id
_entity_poly.type
_entity_poly.pdbx_seq_one_letter_code
_entity_poly.pdbx_strand_id
1 'polypeptide(L)'
;MIGLYVQALVVAGWLVIGLYLLYVNTQQAAEAEKNGVGVWGMHWSRINIDDPRCPASLRRQVITNGRRFGILNVAALSLIALAEIINRII
;
A
#
# COMPACT_ATOMS: atom_id res chain seq x y z
N MET A 1 9.63 21.02 20.88
CA MET A 1 8.67 21.45 19.84
C MET A 1 8.99 20.87 18.46
N ILE A 2 10.25 20.90 17.99
CA ILE A 2 10.65 20.34 16.67
C ILE A 2 10.25 18.87 16.47
N GLY A 3 10.43 18.00 17.49
CA GLY A 3 10.07 16.58 17.39
C GLY A 3 8.58 16.32 17.08
N LEU A 4 7.68 17.14 17.61
CA LEU A 4 6.23 17.05 17.35
C LEU A 4 5.89 17.38 15.88
N TYR A 5 6.58 18.36 15.28
CA TYR A 5 6.38 18.70 13.87
C TYR A 5 6.92 17.63 12.93
N VAL A 6 8.08 17.05 13.24
CA VAL A 6 8.65 15.93 12.47
C VAL A 6 7.70 14.72 12.53
N GLN A 7 7.18 14.41 13.71
CA GLN A 7 6.25 13.30 13.90
C GLN A 7 4.92 13.53 13.17
N ALA A 8 4.39 14.75 13.20
CA ALA A 8 3.19 15.10 12.43
C ALA A 8 3.41 14.96 10.91
N LEU A 9 4.57 15.36 10.39
CA LEU A 9 4.90 15.20 8.96
C LEU A 9 5.03 13.73 8.56
N VAL A 10 5.65 12.91 9.41
CA VAL A 10 5.75 11.46 9.17
C VAL A 10 4.35 10.83 9.12
N VAL A 11 3.48 11.14 10.09
CA VAL A 11 2.10 10.63 10.13
C VAL A 11 1.29 11.10 8.91
N ALA A 12 1.39 12.38 8.54
CA ALA A 12 0.71 12.92 7.37
C ALA A 12 1.19 12.24 6.07
N GLY A 13 2.50 12.04 5.92
CA GLY A 13 3.07 11.31 4.79
C GLY A 13 2.54 9.88 4.69
N TRP A 14 2.44 9.17 5.82
CA TRP A 14 1.86 7.82 5.87
C TRP A 14 0.38 7.78 5.51
N LEU A 15 -0.40 8.77 5.94
CA LEU A 15 -1.81 8.91 5.55
C LEU A 15 -1.95 9.07 4.04
N VAL A 16 -1.16 9.94 3.42
CA VAL A 16 -1.19 10.18 1.97
C VAL A 16 -0.79 8.91 1.21
N ILE A 17 0.27 8.23 1.64
CA ILE A 17 0.69 6.96 1.05
C ILE A 17 -0.44 5.94 1.19
N GLY A 18 -0.96 5.72 2.40
CA GLY A 18 -2.02 4.76 2.67
C GLY A 18 -3.27 4.98 1.82
N LEU A 19 -3.72 6.24 1.68
CA LEU A 19 -4.83 6.62 0.80
C LEU A 19 -4.54 6.32 -0.67
N TYR A 20 -3.32 6.61 -1.14
CA TYR A 20 -2.91 6.28 -2.50
C TYR A 20 -2.92 4.76 -2.75
N LEU A 21 -2.42 3.95 -1.80
CA LEU A 21 -2.44 2.49 -1.94
C LEU A 21 -3.87 1.95 -1.97
N LEU A 22 -4.75 2.50 -1.13
CA LEU A 22 -6.17 2.15 -1.13
C LEU A 22 -6.82 2.47 -2.48
N TYR A 23 -6.56 3.67 -3.01
CA TYR A 23 -7.06 4.09 -4.33
C TYR A 23 -6.59 3.16 -5.45
N VAL A 24 -5.30 2.80 -5.47
CA VAL A 24 -4.77 1.87 -6.48
C VAL A 24 -5.43 0.49 -6.35
N ASN A 25 -5.63 0.00 -5.14
CA ASN A 25 -6.26 -1.30 -4.90
C ASN A 25 -7.72 -1.31 -5.38
N THR A 26 -8.50 -0.25 -5.13
CA THR A 26 -9.90 -0.17 -5.59
C THR A 26 -10.01 -0.05 -7.11
N GLN A 27 -9.09 0.67 -7.77
CA GLN A 27 -9.04 0.72 -9.24
C GLN A 27 -8.76 -0.66 -9.85
N GLN A 28 -7.81 -1.41 -9.28
CA GLN A 28 -7.49 -2.76 -9.74
C GLN A 28 -8.65 -3.74 -9.53
N ALA A 29 -9.37 -3.60 -8.41
CA ALA A 29 -10.56 -4.38 -8.13
C ALA A 29 -11.67 -4.10 -9.15
N ALA A 30 -11.95 -2.82 -9.42
CA ALA A 30 -12.95 -2.43 -10.43
C ALA A 30 -12.58 -2.92 -11.83
N GLU A 31 -11.29 -2.90 -12.19
CA GLU A 31 -10.82 -3.43 -13.47
C GLU A 31 -10.93 -4.96 -13.53
N ALA A 32 -10.67 -5.66 -12.43
CA ALA A 32 -10.86 -7.10 -12.33
C ALA A 32 -12.35 -7.49 -12.52
N GLU A 33 -13.25 -6.77 -11.84
CA GLU A 33 -14.70 -6.99 -11.95
C GLU A 33 -15.23 -6.78 -13.38
N LYS A 34 -14.76 -5.74 -14.08
CA LYS A 34 -15.09 -5.51 -15.49
C LYS A 34 -14.67 -6.67 -16.40
N ASN A 35 -13.56 -7.32 -16.08
CA ASN A 35 -13.06 -8.48 -16.81
C ASN A 35 -13.69 -9.81 -16.34
N GLY A 36 -14.67 -9.76 -15.42
CA GLY A 36 -15.35 -10.94 -14.89
C GLY A 36 -14.44 -11.83 -14.03
N VAL A 37 -13.37 -11.25 -13.47
CA VAL A 37 -12.44 -11.90 -12.55
C VAL A 37 -13.00 -11.79 -11.14
N GLY A 38 -12.95 -12.89 -10.39
CA GLY A 38 -13.37 -12.90 -8.99
C GLY A 38 -12.53 -11.93 -8.13
N VAL A 39 -13.21 -11.07 -7.39
CA VAL A 39 -12.63 -10.17 -6.37
C VAL A 39 -13.26 -10.48 -5.02
N TRP A 40 -12.46 -10.59 -3.97
CA TRP A 40 -12.95 -10.81 -2.59
C TRP A 40 -12.12 -10.05 -1.55
N GLY A 41 -12.76 -9.67 -0.45
CA GLY A 41 -12.14 -8.97 0.68
C GLY A 41 -12.85 -7.66 1.02
N MET A 42 -12.93 -7.33 2.32
CA MET A 42 -13.66 -6.13 2.80
C MET A 42 -12.83 -4.84 2.77
N HIS A 43 -11.54 -4.92 3.08
CA HIS A 43 -10.65 -3.74 3.17
C HIS A 43 -9.47 -3.78 2.20
N TRP A 44 -9.15 -4.98 1.72
CA TRP A 44 -8.09 -5.24 0.76
C TRP A 44 -8.67 -6.19 -0.27
N SER A 45 -8.94 -5.69 -1.47
CA SER A 45 -9.47 -6.49 -2.56
C SER A 45 -8.39 -7.46 -3.03
N ARG A 46 -8.66 -8.75 -2.85
CA ARG A 46 -7.87 -9.84 -3.43
C ARG A 46 -8.47 -10.17 -4.77
N ILE A 47 -7.63 -10.17 -5.79
CA ILE A 47 -8.01 -10.44 -7.17
C ILE A 47 -7.52 -11.86 -7.50
N ASN A 48 -8.37 -12.69 -8.09
CA ASN A 48 -7.94 -14.00 -8.60
C ASN A 48 -7.04 -13.81 -9.82
N ILE A 49 -5.74 -13.68 -9.59
CA ILE A 49 -4.78 -13.55 -10.69
C ILE A 49 -4.68 -14.81 -11.54
N ASP A 50 -5.07 -15.97 -11.01
CA ASP A 50 -5.04 -17.26 -11.71
C ASP A 50 -6.26 -17.49 -12.60
N ASP A 51 -7.26 -16.61 -12.55
CA ASP A 51 -8.42 -16.65 -13.43
C ASP A 51 -7.98 -16.49 -14.90
N PRO A 52 -8.41 -17.37 -15.83
CA PRO A 52 -8.10 -17.26 -17.26
C PRO A 52 -8.56 -15.94 -17.89
N ARG A 53 -9.57 -15.29 -17.30
CA ARG A 53 -10.12 -14.01 -17.77
C ARG A 53 -9.28 -12.82 -17.31
N CYS A 54 -8.33 -13.02 -16.40
CA CYS A 54 -7.49 -11.96 -15.88
C CYS A 54 -6.48 -11.51 -16.94
N PRO A 55 -6.54 -10.25 -17.42
CA PRO A 55 -5.61 -9.78 -18.43
C PRO A 55 -4.18 -9.74 -17.89
N ALA A 56 -3.20 -10.08 -18.73
CA ALA A 56 -1.79 -10.14 -18.35
C ALA A 56 -1.25 -8.80 -17.78
N SER A 57 -1.79 -7.68 -18.27
CA SER A 57 -1.49 -6.34 -17.76
C SER A 57 -1.94 -6.18 -16.30
N LEU A 58 -3.17 -6.58 -15.97
CA LEU A 58 -3.71 -6.53 -14.61
C LEU A 58 -2.93 -7.47 -13.68
N ARG A 59 -2.64 -8.70 -14.12
CA ARG A 59 -1.82 -9.67 -13.36
C ARG A 59 -0.46 -9.06 -12.98
N ARG A 60 0.24 -8.44 -13.93
CA ARG A 60 1.53 -7.78 -13.67
C ARG A 60 1.37 -6.59 -12.73
N GLN A 61 0.33 -5.78 -12.89
CA GLN A 61 0.07 -4.62 -12.02
C GLN A 61 -0.20 -5.05 -10.58
N VAL A 62 -1.03 -6.07 -10.35
CA VAL A 62 -1.35 -6.58 -9.00
C VAL A 62 -0.10 -7.10 -8.30
N ILE A 63 0.73 -7.89 -9.00
CA ILE A 63 2.01 -8.39 -8.45
C ILE A 63 2.98 -7.24 -8.14
N THR A 64 3.12 -6.28 -9.07
CA THR A 64 4.05 -5.16 -8.90
C THR A 64 3.64 -4.25 -7.76
N ASN A 65 2.35 -3.92 -7.66
CA ASN A 65 1.82 -3.08 -6.60
C ASN A 65 1.85 -3.80 -5.25
N GLY A 66 1.51 -5.09 -5.19
CA GLY A 66 1.70 -5.92 -3.99
C GLY A 66 3.14 -5.89 -3.47
N ARG A 67 4.13 -5.99 -4.36
CA ARG A 67 5.56 -5.93 -4.00
C ARG A 67 5.99 -4.54 -3.53
N ARG A 68 5.50 -3.48 -4.18
CA ARG A 68 5.72 -2.08 -3.75
C ARG A 68 5.13 -1.83 -2.36
N PHE A 69 3.95 -2.36 -2.06
CA PHE A 69 3.34 -2.24 -0.73
C PHE A 69 4.21 -2.88 0.36
N GLY A 70 4.76 -4.07 0.10
CA GLY A 70 5.69 -4.73 1.02
C GLY A 70 6.93 -3.88 1.32
N ILE A 71 7.56 -3.32 0.28
CA ILE A 71 8.76 -2.47 0.44
C ILE A 71 8.44 -1.18 1.19
N LEU A 72 7.33 -0.52 0.87
CA LEU A 72 6.90 0.71 1.53
C LEU A 72 6.63 0.49 3.02
N ASN A 73 5.95 -0.60 3.40
CA ASN A 73 5.71 -0.93 4.80
C ASN A 73 7.00 -1.20 5.59
N VAL A 74 7.96 -1.91 5.00
CA VAL A 74 9.25 -2.17 5.66
C VAL A 74 10.03 -0.87 5.85
N ALA A 75 10.08 -0.01 4.82
CA ALA A 75 10.70 1.31 4.91
C ALA A 75 10.02 2.18 5.99
N ALA A 76 8.69 2.10 6.11
CA ALA A 76 7.91 2.80 7.14
C ALA A 76 8.38 2.49 8.55
N LEU A 77 8.36 1.20 8.88
CA LEU A 77 8.67 0.69 10.20
C LEU A 77 10.13 1.00 10.54
N SER A 78 11.01 0.94 9.54
CA SER A 78 12.43 1.27 9.70
C SER A 78 12.65 2.75 10.02
N LEU A 79 11.93 3.66 9.36
CA LEU A 79 12.01 5.11 9.62
C LEU A 79 11.41 5.51 10.97
N ILE A 80 10.30 4.88 11.38
CA ILE A 80 9.70 5.12 12.69
C ILE A 80 10.65 4.63 13.80
N ALA A 81 11.19 3.41 13.65
CA ALA A 81 12.15 2.86 14.61
C ALA A 81 13.40 3.74 14.72
N LEU A 82 13.92 4.23 13.59
CA LEU A 82 15.06 5.16 13.58
C LEU A 82 14.74 6.48 14.28
N ALA A 83 13.57 7.07 14.01
CA ALA A 83 13.12 8.30 14.66
C ALA A 83 12.99 8.11 16.19
N GLU A 84 12.51 6.96 16.63
CA GLU A 84 12.39 6.63 18.05
C GLU A 84 13.75 6.43 18.72
N ILE A 85 14.71 5.78 18.04
CA ILE A 85 16.09 5.65 18.52
C ILE A 85 16.75 7.02 18.66
N ILE A 86 16.64 7.88 17.66
CA ILE A 86 17.20 9.24 17.69
C ILE A 86 16.61 10.04 18.86
N ASN A 87 15.30 9.96 19.08
CA ASN A 87 14.61 10.65 20.17
C ASN A 87 14.95 10.10 21.58
N ARG A 88 15.59 8.94 21.68
CA ARG A 88 16.10 8.39 22.95
C ARG A 88 17.56 8.75 23.24
N ILE A 89 18.31 9.12 22.19
CA ILE A 89 19.76 9.43 22.29
C ILE A 89 19.97 10.94 22.51
N ILE A 90 19.09 11.78 21.95
CA ILE A 90 19.09 13.24 22.10
C ILE A 90 18.17 13.63 23.25
#